data_AF-A0A9Q0XV49-F1
#
_entry.id   AF-A0A9Q0XV49-F1
#
_cell.length_a   1.000
_cell.length_b   1.000
_cell.length_c   1.000
_cell.angle_alpha   90.00
_cell.angle_beta   90.00
_cell.angle_gamma   90.00
#
_symmetry.space_group_name_H-M   'P 1'
#
loop_
_entity.id
_entity.type
_entity.pdbx_description
1 polymer ?
#
loop_
_entity_poly.entity_id
_entity_poly.type
_entity_poly.pdbx_seq_one_letter_code
_entity_poly.pdbx_strand_id
1 'polypeptide(L)'
;MGKAGGSSVRAGLASFVVGAGICYCIYQVVAKRRRRRRNEGSASDAGGKAPGASDSSCDGNDVASARSGVLQHQVAHIAVSPNTPRRDSAGQGHMDLLNKSSNDLKACHIQNLLHLLESTEDPSVQEQILITLSNSAAFSVNQDIIRNLGGLSVVGKMLSFPDTNVKEKALNALNNLSMNIKNQELLKVYITRVCEEVDSSPLNSELQIAGLRFLTNMSVTNNYHCMMTRSIPCFLHLLWKGKERTQVHVLKVLVNLSANPSMTKNLLNAQAPFLLSLFDSGTDKDILLRILLFATNLTKSMKEDKNTTICQFNEDSIFSILWGNSTLCAQKLATLLHHHDTEIRKQVAELIMQQG
;
A
#
# COMPACT_ATOMS: atom_id res chain seq x y z
N MET A 1 62.52 4.68 10.64
CA MET A 1 62.21 5.66 9.55
C MET A 1 60.83 5.36 8.97
N GLY A 2 60.16 6.35 8.36
CA GLY A 2 58.83 6.22 7.68
C GLY A 2 57.65 6.03 8.65
N LYS A 3 56.77 6.98 8.99
CA LYS A 3 56.24 8.22 8.36
C LYS A 3 55.09 8.01 7.35
N ALA A 4 53.88 8.23 7.86
CA ALA A 4 52.68 8.86 7.25
C ALA A 4 52.00 8.27 6.00
N GLY A 5 50.67 8.21 6.03
CA GLY A 5 49.83 7.81 4.89
C GLY A 5 48.33 7.68 5.20
N GLY A 6 47.73 8.64 5.92
CA GLY A 6 46.29 8.62 6.16
C GLY A 6 45.51 9.04 4.91
N SER A 7 44.58 8.21 4.44
CA SER A 7 43.63 8.57 3.38
C SER A 7 42.20 8.26 3.82
N SER A 8 41.39 9.32 3.93
CA SER A 8 39.98 9.23 4.28
C SER A 8 39.15 8.93 3.04
N VAL A 9 38.77 7.68 2.83
CA VAL A 9 37.87 7.30 1.73
C VAL A 9 36.43 7.69 2.08
N ARG A 10 36.04 8.88 1.63
CA ARG A 10 34.64 9.28 1.48
C ARG A 10 33.99 8.41 0.39
N ALA A 11 33.16 7.47 0.81
CA ALA A 11 32.02 6.98 0.03
C ALA A 11 30.77 7.33 0.84
N GLY A 12 29.75 8.00 0.33
CA GLY A 12 29.29 8.08 -1.06
C GLY A 12 27.84 7.61 -1.02
N LEU A 13 26.87 8.50 -1.26
CA LEU A 13 25.45 8.16 -1.14
C LEU A 13 25.10 7.03 -2.13
N ALA A 14 24.79 5.84 -1.61
CA ALA A 14 24.09 4.80 -2.35
C ALA A 14 22.59 4.94 -2.07
N SER A 15 21.82 5.21 -3.11
CA SER A 15 20.36 5.36 -3.08
C SER A 15 19.70 4.01 -2.78
N PHE A 16 19.40 3.76 -1.50
CA PHE A 16 18.57 2.61 -1.13
C PHE A 16 17.12 2.86 -1.56
N VAL A 17 16.71 2.17 -2.64
CA VAL A 17 15.30 1.87 -2.89
C VAL A 17 14.84 0.95 -1.77
N VAL A 18 14.26 1.51 -0.71
CA VAL A 18 13.80 0.76 0.46
C VAL A 18 12.55 -0.04 0.08
N GLY A 19 12.75 -1.26 -0.38
CA GLY A 19 11.67 -2.20 -0.66
C GLY A 19 10.86 -2.54 0.61
N ALA A 20 9.54 -2.66 0.47
CA ALA A 20 8.58 -2.88 1.56
C ALA A 20 8.89 -4.08 2.48
N GLY A 21 9.69 -5.05 2.03
CA GLY A 21 10.12 -6.20 2.84
C GLY A 21 10.92 -5.83 4.09
N ILE A 22 11.78 -4.81 4.05
CA ILE A 22 12.53 -4.36 5.22
C ILE A 22 11.61 -3.68 6.24
N CYS A 23 10.60 -2.94 5.76
CA CYS A 23 9.59 -2.30 6.62
C CYS A 23 8.78 -3.33 7.42
N TYR A 24 8.41 -4.47 6.80
CA TYR A 24 7.71 -5.56 7.48
C TYR A 24 8.57 -6.20 8.60
N CYS A 25 9.85 -6.44 8.36
CA CYS A 25 10.77 -6.96 9.36
C CYS A 25 10.94 -6.00 10.55
N ILE A 26 11.10 -4.69 10.29
CA ILE A 26 11.17 -3.66 11.32
C ILE A 26 9.83 -3.58 12.09
N TYR A 27 8.69 -3.63 11.40
CA TYR A 27 7.37 -3.66 12.01
C TYR A 27 7.18 -4.86 12.95
N GLN A 28 7.55 -6.08 12.53
CA GLN A 28 7.46 -7.25 13.41
C GLN A 28 8.31 -7.10 14.68
N VAL A 29 9.51 -6.53 14.59
CA VAL A 29 10.38 -6.26 15.75
C VAL A 29 9.75 -5.22 16.68
N VAL A 30 9.20 -4.14 16.15
CA VAL A 30 8.51 -3.09 16.94
C VAL A 30 7.21 -3.62 17.56
N ALA A 31 6.44 -4.42 16.84
CA ALA A 31 5.21 -5.04 17.33
C ALA A 31 5.46 -6.05 18.46
N LYS A 32 6.48 -6.92 18.33
CA LYS A 32 6.92 -7.83 19.41
C LYS A 32 7.37 -7.05 20.65
N ARG A 33 8.13 -5.95 20.49
CA ARG A 33 8.54 -5.07 21.60
C ARG A 33 7.34 -4.40 22.30
N ARG A 34 6.32 -3.95 21.55
CA ARG A 34 5.09 -3.39 22.12
C ARG A 34 4.27 -4.43 22.88
N ARG A 35 4.15 -5.66 22.37
CA ARG A 35 3.46 -6.77 23.08
C ARG A 35 4.16 -7.14 24.39
N ARG A 36 5.51 -7.23 24.40
CA ARG A 36 6.28 -7.44 25.65
C ARG A 36 6.00 -6.36 26.70
N ARG A 37 6.15 -5.09 26.34
CA ARG A 37 5.86 -3.96 27.26
C ARG A 37 4.43 -3.96 27.81
N ARG A 38 3.45 -4.41 27.02
CA ARG A 38 2.05 -4.50 27.46
C ARG A 38 1.84 -5.64 28.46
N ASN A 39 2.51 -6.77 28.30
CA ASN A 39 2.47 -7.87 29.27
C ASN A 39 3.29 -7.57 30.53
N GLU A 40 4.44 -6.89 30.39
CA GLU A 40 5.30 -6.44 31.50
C GLU A 40 4.56 -5.41 32.38
N GLY A 41 3.83 -4.46 31.77
CA GLY A 41 2.99 -3.48 32.47
C GLY A 41 1.67 -4.01 33.05
N SER A 42 1.30 -5.27 32.79
CA SER A 42 0.13 -5.91 33.39
C SER A 42 0.47 -6.84 34.57
N ALA A 43 1.76 -6.97 34.92
CA ALA A 43 2.22 -7.83 36.01
C ALA A 43 2.49 -7.08 37.33
N SER A 44 2.31 -5.76 37.36
CA SER A 44 2.75 -4.88 38.46
C SER A 44 1.63 -4.13 39.18
N ASP A 45 0.35 -4.42 38.90
CA ASP A 45 -0.78 -3.73 39.55
C ASP A 45 -1.90 -4.70 39.93
N ALA A 46 -1.72 -5.33 41.09
CA ALA A 46 -2.68 -6.23 41.72
C ALA A 46 -2.76 -5.92 43.22
N GLY A 47 -3.41 -4.79 43.57
CA GLY A 47 -3.68 -4.48 44.97
C GLY A 47 -4.37 -3.14 45.24
N GLY A 48 -5.69 -3.14 45.46
CA GLY A 48 -6.35 -1.99 46.12
C GLY A 48 -7.82 -1.72 45.76
N LYS A 49 -8.73 -2.30 46.55
CA LYS A 49 -10.11 -1.87 46.87
C LYS A 49 -10.72 -0.62 46.21
N ALA A 50 -11.95 -0.78 45.71
CA ALA A 50 -13.00 0.26 45.63
C ALA A 50 -13.61 0.55 47.04
N PRO A 51 -14.47 1.60 47.27
CA PRO A 51 -15.85 1.63 46.72
C PRO A 51 -16.52 3.02 46.46
N GLY A 52 -17.64 2.99 45.72
CA GLY A 52 -18.72 4.01 45.70
C GLY A 52 -18.51 5.27 44.83
N ALA A 53 -19.53 6.06 44.45
CA ALA A 53 -20.99 5.84 44.33
C ALA A 53 -21.65 7.03 43.58
N SER A 54 -22.92 6.89 43.21
CA SER A 54 -23.92 7.95 42.86
C SER A 54 -23.85 8.75 41.53
N ASP A 55 -25.05 8.88 40.97
CA ASP A 55 -25.52 9.66 39.82
C ASP A 55 -25.28 11.18 39.89
N SER A 56 -25.33 11.85 38.73
CA SER A 56 -26.25 12.99 38.51
C SER A 56 -26.38 13.37 37.02
N SER A 57 -27.61 13.49 36.55
CA SER A 57 -28.02 14.11 35.27
C SER A 57 -28.13 15.64 35.36
N CYS A 58 -28.59 16.27 34.25
CA CYS A 58 -28.96 17.68 33.98
C CYS A 58 -28.00 18.30 32.93
N ASP A 59 -28.36 18.56 31.67
CA ASP A 59 -29.61 19.01 31.01
C ASP A 59 -29.88 20.52 31.11
N GLY A 60 -30.29 21.10 29.97
CA GLY A 60 -30.66 22.51 29.77
C GLY A 60 -29.53 23.46 29.31
N ASN A 61 -29.70 24.44 28.40
CA ASN A 61 -30.46 24.66 27.16
C ASN A 61 -30.03 26.08 26.65
N ASP A 62 -30.51 26.50 25.47
CA ASP A 62 -30.68 27.91 25.03
C ASP A 62 -29.47 28.76 24.58
N VAL A 63 -29.59 29.71 23.62
CA VAL A 63 -30.37 29.77 22.34
C VAL A 63 -29.96 31.05 21.57
N ALA A 64 -29.99 31.01 20.22
CA ALA A 64 -30.00 32.18 19.31
C ALA A 64 -28.81 33.18 19.34
N SER A 65 -28.67 34.13 18.42
CA SER A 65 -28.92 34.20 16.96
C SER A 65 -28.47 35.59 16.47
N ALA A 66 -27.72 35.68 15.37
CA ALA A 66 -27.67 36.89 14.54
C ALA A 66 -27.02 36.62 13.16
N ARG A 67 -27.81 36.81 12.09
CA ARG A 67 -27.32 37.10 10.73
C ARG A 67 -27.72 38.53 10.38
N SER A 68 -26.86 39.26 9.67
CA SER A 68 -27.16 40.04 8.44
C SER A 68 -26.17 41.19 8.27
N GLY A 69 -25.91 41.61 7.02
CA GLY A 69 -25.12 42.81 6.72
C GLY A 69 -24.35 42.72 5.40
N VAL A 70 -24.99 43.08 4.28
CA VAL A 70 -24.35 43.30 2.97
C VAL A 70 -24.18 44.80 2.75
N LEU A 71 -23.01 45.24 2.26
CA LEU A 71 -22.88 46.46 1.44
C LEU A 71 -21.74 46.30 0.42
N GLN A 72 -21.89 46.99 -0.71
CA GLN A 72 -21.04 46.95 -1.90
C GLN A 72 -20.95 48.37 -2.45
N HIS A 73 -19.76 48.87 -2.83
CA HIS A 73 -19.63 50.01 -3.76
C HIS A 73 -18.21 50.12 -4.37
N GLN A 74 -18.15 50.83 -5.49
CA GLN A 74 -17.06 50.99 -6.47
C GLN A 74 -16.75 52.51 -6.54
N VAL A 75 -15.58 53.06 -6.90
CA VAL A 75 -14.98 53.25 -8.26
C VAL A 75 -13.70 54.11 -8.09
N ALA A 76 -12.66 53.93 -8.92
CA ALA A 76 -11.78 55.03 -9.39
C ALA A 76 -11.00 54.66 -10.67
N HIS A 77 -11.11 55.48 -11.73
CA HIS A 77 -10.32 55.41 -12.98
C HIS A 77 -9.44 56.67 -13.11
N ILE A 78 -8.20 56.55 -13.61
CA ILE A 78 -7.44 57.63 -14.29
C ILE A 78 -6.69 57.03 -15.51
N ALA A 79 -6.43 57.86 -16.53
CA ALA A 79 -6.26 57.46 -17.93
C ALA A 79 -4.83 57.52 -18.52
N VAL A 80 -4.75 57.19 -19.81
CA VAL A 80 -3.58 56.99 -20.70
C VAL A 80 -3.34 58.28 -21.53
N SER A 81 -2.12 58.74 -21.83
CA SER A 81 -1.33 58.23 -22.97
C SER A 81 0.22 58.50 -22.90
N PRO A 82 0.96 59.11 -23.87
CA PRO A 82 2.10 58.37 -24.42
C PRO A 82 3.48 59.07 -24.39
N ASN A 83 4.56 58.28 -24.55
CA ASN A 83 5.60 58.53 -25.55
C ASN A 83 6.59 57.36 -25.67
N THR A 84 6.84 56.91 -26.90
CA THR A 84 8.00 56.09 -27.30
C THR A 84 8.56 56.67 -28.60
N PRO A 85 9.82 56.40 -28.94
CA PRO A 85 10.00 55.41 -30.00
C PRO A 85 11.26 54.53 -29.91
N ARG A 86 11.10 53.22 -30.23
CA ARG A 86 11.98 52.39 -31.10
C ARG A 86 13.44 52.15 -30.65
N ARG A 87 14.11 51.00 -30.79
CA ARG A 87 13.96 49.67 -31.46
C ARG A 87 14.90 48.69 -30.69
N ASP A 88 14.88 47.35 -30.78
CA ASP A 88 13.95 46.30 -31.24
C ASP A 88 14.49 44.95 -30.68
N SER A 89 13.69 43.87 -30.76
CA SER A 89 14.07 42.42 -30.91
C SER A 89 15.24 41.78 -30.11
N ALA A 90 15.15 40.58 -29.55
CA ALA A 90 14.12 39.52 -29.60
C ALA A 90 14.06 38.75 -28.27
N GLY A 91 12.98 37.99 -28.02
CA GLY A 91 12.67 37.47 -26.68
C GLY A 91 13.20 36.07 -26.38
N GLN A 92 13.22 35.75 -25.08
CA GLN A 92 12.82 34.45 -24.52
C GLN A 92 12.46 34.66 -23.03
N GLY A 93 11.18 34.97 -22.75
CA GLY A 93 10.74 35.54 -21.47
C GLY A 93 9.59 34.78 -20.80
N HIS A 94 9.70 33.46 -20.69
CA HIS A 94 8.81 32.64 -19.85
C HIS A 94 9.49 31.31 -19.47
N MET A 95 9.12 30.74 -18.31
CA MET A 95 9.57 29.43 -17.79
C MET A 95 10.96 29.33 -17.11
N ASP A 96 11.37 30.33 -16.31
CA ASP A 96 12.57 30.22 -15.44
C ASP A 96 12.30 30.35 -13.93
N LEU A 97 11.05 30.08 -13.51
CA LEU A 97 10.62 30.07 -12.09
C LEU A 97 10.30 28.67 -11.53
N LEU A 98 10.53 27.60 -12.28
CA LEU A 98 10.34 26.21 -11.83
C LEU A 98 11.64 25.50 -11.40
N ASN A 99 12.80 26.19 -11.44
CA ASN A 99 14.09 25.57 -11.15
C ASN A 99 14.86 26.26 -10.00
N LYS A 100 14.28 26.24 -8.79
CA LYS A 100 15.05 26.35 -7.55
C LYS A 100 14.34 25.61 -6.41
N SER A 101 15.09 24.72 -5.78
CA SER A 101 14.56 23.73 -4.84
C SER A 101 14.01 24.33 -3.55
N SER A 102 12.82 23.88 -3.18
CA SER A 102 12.42 23.75 -1.77
C SER A 102 11.60 22.47 -1.66
N ASN A 103 12.22 21.39 -1.17
CA ASN A 103 11.57 20.08 -1.08
C ASN A 103 10.43 20.03 -0.03
N ASP A 104 10.22 21.11 0.73
CA ASP A 104 9.02 21.33 1.55
C ASP A 104 7.92 22.02 0.74
N LEU A 105 7.02 21.21 0.17
CA LEU A 105 5.67 21.64 -0.20
C LEU A 105 4.91 22.04 1.08
N LYS A 106 4.92 23.33 1.42
CA LYS A 106 4.17 23.90 2.55
C LYS A 106 2.69 23.48 2.49
N ALA A 107 2.05 23.34 3.65
CA ALA A 107 0.65 22.91 3.76
C ALA A 107 -0.32 23.73 2.89
N CYS A 108 -0.10 25.04 2.73
CA CYS A 108 -0.89 25.89 1.83
C CYS A 108 -0.76 25.50 0.34
N HIS A 109 0.41 25.05 -0.11
CA HIS A 109 0.59 24.57 -1.49
C HIS A 109 -0.13 23.24 -1.70
N ILE A 110 -0.10 22.33 -0.71
CA ILE A 110 -0.86 21.09 -0.73
C ILE A 110 -2.37 21.38 -0.77
N GLN A 111 -2.84 22.33 0.05
CA GLN A 111 -4.25 22.76 0.05
C GLN A 111 -4.67 23.32 -1.32
N ASN A 112 -3.85 24.18 -1.93
CA ASN A 112 -4.12 24.72 -3.26
C ASN A 112 -4.18 23.62 -4.34
N LEU A 113 -3.29 22.62 -4.28
CA LEU A 113 -3.34 21.46 -5.19
C LEU A 113 -4.61 20.63 -5.01
N LEU A 114 -5.06 20.41 -3.77
CA LEU A 114 -6.29 19.67 -3.48
C LEU A 114 -7.53 20.43 -4.01
N HIS A 115 -7.62 21.74 -3.77
CA HIS A 115 -8.70 22.56 -4.33
C HIS A 115 -8.68 22.60 -5.86
N LEU A 116 -7.49 22.71 -6.47
CA LEU A 116 -7.38 22.69 -7.93
C LEU A 116 -7.87 21.36 -8.51
N LEU A 117 -7.49 20.23 -7.90
CA LEU A 117 -7.93 18.88 -8.28
C LEU A 117 -9.46 18.69 -8.19
N GLU A 118 -10.12 19.30 -7.21
CA GLU A 118 -11.59 19.28 -7.13
C GLU A 118 -12.28 20.21 -8.14
N SER A 119 -11.60 21.26 -8.61
CA SER A 119 -12.17 22.28 -9.50
C SER A 119 -11.92 22.05 -10.99
N THR A 120 -10.95 21.20 -11.36
CA THR A 120 -10.52 21.03 -12.75
C THR A 120 -11.12 19.78 -13.38
N GLU A 121 -11.70 19.93 -14.57
CA GLU A 121 -12.24 18.84 -15.38
C GLU A 121 -11.25 18.30 -16.42
N ASP A 122 -10.09 18.97 -16.61
CA ASP A 122 -9.06 18.57 -17.57
C ASP A 122 -8.23 17.38 -17.02
N PRO A 123 -8.29 16.17 -17.62
CA PRO A 123 -7.56 15.01 -17.15
C PRO A 123 -6.04 15.21 -17.11
N SER A 124 -5.46 15.98 -18.03
CA SER A 124 -4.02 16.24 -18.07
C SER A 124 -3.56 17.07 -16.85
N VAL A 125 -4.38 18.04 -16.46
CA VAL A 125 -4.15 18.84 -15.24
C VAL A 125 -4.36 17.98 -13.99
N GLN A 126 -5.40 17.13 -13.96
CA GLN A 126 -5.63 16.19 -12.86
C GLN A 126 -4.44 15.23 -12.68
N GLU A 127 -3.93 14.63 -13.76
CA GLU A 127 -2.74 13.77 -13.74
C GLU A 127 -1.52 14.48 -13.14
N GLN A 128 -1.21 15.70 -13.59
CA GLN A 128 -0.05 16.45 -13.12
C GLN A 128 -0.17 16.84 -11.63
N ILE A 129 -1.37 17.16 -11.16
CA ILE A 129 -1.63 17.42 -9.73
C ILE A 129 -1.46 16.13 -8.92
N LEU A 130 -2.02 15.01 -9.39
CA LEU A 130 -1.93 13.71 -8.72
C LEU A 130 -0.49 13.19 -8.64
N ILE A 131 0.32 13.38 -9.70
CA ILE A 131 1.77 13.11 -9.68
C ILE A 131 2.46 13.97 -8.60
N THR A 132 2.12 15.26 -8.52
CA THR A 132 2.71 16.19 -7.54
C THR A 132 2.31 15.81 -6.10
N LEU A 133 1.05 15.46 -5.87
CA LEU A 133 0.55 14.96 -4.57
C LEU A 133 1.16 13.60 -4.21
N SER A 134 1.35 12.70 -5.17
CA SER A 134 2.01 11.40 -4.98
C SER A 134 3.46 11.56 -4.52
N ASN A 135 4.22 12.42 -5.19
CA ASN A 135 5.60 12.75 -4.83
C ASN A 135 5.67 13.42 -3.46
N SER A 136 4.73 14.33 -3.15
CA SER A 136 4.61 14.94 -1.82
C SER A 136 4.33 13.90 -0.73
N ALA A 137 3.42 12.95 -0.99
CA ALA A 137 3.05 11.88 -0.07
C ALA A 137 4.14 10.81 0.16
N ALA A 138 5.27 10.87 -0.56
CA ALA A 138 6.45 10.06 -0.22
C ALA A 138 7.06 10.44 1.14
N PHE A 139 6.83 11.68 1.61
CA PHE A 139 7.28 12.17 2.91
C PHE A 139 6.20 11.99 3.98
N SER A 140 6.55 11.38 5.13
CA SER A 140 5.61 11.03 6.20
C SER A 140 4.86 12.23 6.79
N VAL A 141 5.54 13.38 6.94
CA VAL A 141 4.93 14.64 7.41
C VAL A 141 3.81 15.08 6.45
N ASN A 142 4.04 14.97 5.14
CA ASN A 142 3.06 15.34 4.13
C ASN A 142 1.87 14.36 4.07
N GLN A 143 2.08 13.07 4.40
CA GLN A 143 0.98 12.10 4.54
C GLN A 143 0.00 12.49 5.65
N ASP A 144 0.50 13.06 6.75
CA ASP A 144 -0.32 13.60 7.83
C ASP A 144 -1.00 14.93 7.43
N ILE A 145 -0.28 15.83 6.75
CA ILE A 145 -0.85 17.10 6.23
C ILE A 145 -1.97 16.85 5.22
N ILE A 146 -1.75 15.98 4.22
CA ILE A 146 -2.75 15.63 3.19
C ILE A 146 -4.00 15.02 3.84
N ARG A 147 -3.85 14.16 4.87
CA ARG A 147 -5.00 13.66 5.63
C ARG A 147 -5.73 14.79 6.35
N ASN A 148 -5.01 15.63 7.09
CA ASN A 148 -5.61 16.68 7.90
C ASN A 148 -6.33 17.75 7.04
N LEU A 149 -5.92 17.93 5.78
CA LEU A 149 -6.59 18.76 4.77
C LEU A 149 -7.73 18.04 4.01
N GLY A 150 -8.14 16.84 4.43
CA GLY A 150 -9.21 16.06 3.77
C GLY A 150 -8.80 15.38 2.46
N GLY A 151 -7.54 15.54 2.04
CA GLY A 151 -7.04 15.12 0.72
C GLY A 151 -7.10 13.63 0.41
N LEU A 152 -7.22 12.75 1.43
CA LEU A 152 -7.47 11.32 1.20
C LEU A 152 -8.79 11.09 0.45
N SER A 153 -9.84 11.85 0.79
CA SER A 153 -11.14 11.75 0.12
C SER A 153 -11.06 12.34 -1.29
N VAL A 154 -10.42 13.51 -1.44
CA VAL A 154 -10.22 14.19 -2.72
C VAL A 154 -9.53 13.28 -3.74
N VAL A 155 -8.37 12.72 -3.38
CA VAL A 155 -7.63 11.78 -4.24
C VAL A 155 -8.43 10.49 -4.46
N GLY A 156 -9.15 10.00 -3.45
CA GLY A 156 -9.99 8.80 -3.55
C GLY A 156 -11.18 8.94 -4.51
N LYS A 157 -11.79 10.14 -4.62
CA LYS A 157 -12.87 10.42 -5.60
C LYS A 157 -12.42 10.23 -7.05
N MET A 158 -11.13 10.41 -7.34
CA MET A 158 -10.57 10.24 -8.70
C MET A 158 -10.69 8.79 -9.20
N LEU A 159 -10.88 7.80 -8.31
CA LEU A 159 -11.16 6.41 -8.70
C LEU A 159 -12.54 6.21 -9.36
N SER A 160 -13.44 7.20 -9.25
CA SER A 160 -14.76 7.21 -9.90
C SER A 160 -14.77 7.89 -11.27
N PHE A 161 -13.67 8.52 -11.69
CA PHE A 161 -13.56 9.15 -13.01
C PHE A 161 -13.39 8.08 -14.10
N PRO A 162 -13.79 8.33 -15.36
CA PRO A 162 -13.66 7.36 -16.45
C PRO A 162 -12.21 7.19 -16.92
N ASP A 163 -11.37 8.22 -16.79
CA ASP A 163 -10.01 8.23 -17.33
C ASP A 163 -9.06 7.28 -16.57
N THR A 164 -8.42 6.36 -17.30
CA THR A 164 -7.55 5.33 -16.71
C THR A 164 -6.23 5.87 -16.19
N ASN A 165 -5.70 6.94 -16.77
CA ASN A 165 -4.44 7.54 -16.33
C ASN A 165 -4.65 8.32 -15.04
N VAL A 166 -5.73 9.10 -14.95
CA VAL A 166 -6.15 9.80 -13.72
C VAL A 166 -6.31 8.81 -12.57
N LYS A 167 -7.01 7.69 -12.79
CA LYS A 167 -7.11 6.60 -11.80
C LYS A 167 -5.74 6.03 -11.42
N GLU A 168 -4.83 5.82 -12.38
CA GLU A 168 -3.48 5.31 -12.13
C GLU A 168 -2.67 6.28 -11.26
N LYS A 169 -2.68 7.59 -11.58
CA LYS A 169 -1.96 8.60 -10.77
C LYS A 169 -2.59 8.74 -9.37
N ALA A 170 -3.92 8.63 -9.27
CA ALA A 170 -4.63 8.56 -8.00
C ALA A 170 -4.21 7.34 -7.16
N LEU A 171 -4.18 6.13 -7.74
CA LEU A 171 -3.72 4.93 -7.04
C LEU A 171 -2.25 5.00 -6.61
N ASN A 172 -1.38 5.60 -7.42
CA ASN A 172 0.00 5.85 -7.04
C ASN A 172 0.09 6.82 -5.83
N ALA A 173 -0.70 7.89 -5.80
CA ALA A 173 -0.79 8.79 -4.64
C ALA A 173 -1.37 8.07 -3.40
N LEU A 174 -2.46 7.33 -3.55
CA LEU A 174 -3.10 6.54 -2.47
C LEU A 174 -2.17 5.46 -1.92
N ASN A 175 -1.34 4.83 -2.76
CA ASN A 175 -0.31 3.89 -2.34
C ASN A 175 0.73 4.55 -1.40
N ASN A 176 1.19 5.76 -1.72
CA ASN A 176 2.11 6.48 -0.86
C ASN A 176 1.44 6.94 0.44
N LEU A 177 0.19 7.42 0.34
CA LEU A 177 -0.62 7.82 1.50
C LEU A 177 -0.96 6.64 2.42
N SER A 178 -1.12 5.42 1.91
CA SER A 178 -1.43 4.22 2.69
C SER A 178 -0.23 3.62 3.42
N MET A 179 0.98 4.17 3.27
CA MET A 179 2.11 3.83 4.14
C MET A 179 1.90 4.30 5.59
N ASN A 180 1.00 5.26 5.84
CA ASN A 180 0.63 5.72 7.17
C ASN A 180 -0.58 4.94 7.70
N ILE A 181 -0.43 4.23 8.81
CA ILE A 181 -1.48 3.39 9.42
C ILE A 181 -2.75 4.20 9.75
N LYS A 182 -2.63 5.47 10.16
CA LYS A 182 -3.80 6.34 10.41
C LYS A 182 -4.56 6.68 9.12
N ASN A 183 -3.86 6.75 7.99
CA ASN A 183 -4.48 6.96 6.69
C ASN A 183 -5.18 5.67 6.23
N GLN A 184 -4.62 4.49 6.50
CA GLN A 184 -5.26 3.21 6.14
C GLN A 184 -6.68 3.08 6.73
N GLU A 185 -6.91 3.49 7.98
CA GLU A 185 -8.24 3.43 8.60
C GLU A 185 -9.30 4.27 7.87
N LEU A 186 -8.88 5.32 7.15
CA LEU A 186 -9.76 6.14 6.31
C LEU A 186 -9.81 5.61 4.87
N LEU A 187 -8.69 5.10 4.35
CA LEU A 187 -8.56 4.58 2.98
C LEU A 187 -9.21 3.20 2.78
N LYS A 188 -9.53 2.46 3.84
CA LYS A 188 -10.16 1.13 3.76
C LYS A 188 -11.45 1.10 2.93
N VAL A 189 -12.19 2.21 2.90
CA VAL A 189 -13.42 2.36 2.08
C VAL A 189 -13.18 2.16 0.59
N TYR A 190 -11.95 2.38 0.11
CA TYR A 190 -11.60 2.21 -1.30
C TYR A 190 -11.16 0.78 -1.65
N ILE A 191 -10.90 -0.12 -0.67
CA ILE A 191 -10.34 -1.46 -0.96
C ILE A 191 -11.19 -2.23 -1.96
N THR A 192 -12.50 -2.32 -1.74
CA THR A 192 -13.42 -3.02 -2.64
C THR A 192 -13.41 -2.40 -4.05
N ARG A 193 -13.38 -1.07 -4.14
CA ARG A 193 -13.30 -0.38 -5.43
C ARG A 193 -11.97 -0.64 -6.15
N VAL A 194 -10.84 -0.62 -5.44
CA VAL A 194 -9.54 -0.93 -6.05
C VAL A 194 -9.45 -2.40 -6.47
N CYS A 195 -10.09 -3.31 -5.74
CA CYS A 195 -10.28 -4.70 -6.16
C CYS A 195 -11.07 -4.81 -7.49
N GLU A 196 -12.15 -4.05 -7.66
CA GLU A 196 -12.90 -3.98 -8.93
C GLU A 196 -12.05 -3.40 -10.08
N GLU A 197 -11.30 -2.32 -9.83
CA GLU A 197 -10.40 -1.72 -10.82
C GLU A 197 -9.29 -2.70 -11.23
N VAL A 198 -8.71 -3.47 -10.30
CA VAL A 198 -7.69 -4.50 -10.59
C VAL A 198 -8.23 -5.63 -11.46
N ASP A 199 -9.48 -6.06 -11.22
CA ASP A 199 -10.13 -7.15 -11.96
C ASP A 199 -10.59 -6.71 -13.37
N SER A 200 -11.12 -5.49 -13.48
CA SER A 200 -11.62 -4.92 -14.74
C SER A 200 -10.54 -4.30 -15.64
N SER A 201 -9.37 -3.99 -15.10
CA SER A 201 -8.25 -3.40 -15.86
C SER A 201 -7.64 -4.38 -16.87
N PRO A 202 -7.14 -3.89 -18.03
CA PRO A 202 -6.39 -4.72 -18.97
C PRO A 202 -5.20 -5.42 -18.30
N LEU A 203 -5.00 -6.70 -18.62
CA LEU A 203 -3.98 -7.56 -18.02
C LEU A 203 -2.56 -6.98 -18.21
N ASN A 204 -1.85 -6.78 -17.09
CA ASN A 204 -0.53 -6.12 -16.99
C ASN A 204 -0.52 -4.59 -17.24
N SER A 205 -1.67 -3.92 -17.24
CA SER A 205 -1.69 -2.45 -17.28
C SER A 205 -1.07 -1.83 -16.03
N GLU A 206 -0.53 -0.62 -16.15
CA GLU A 206 0.00 0.10 -14.98
C GLU A 206 -1.11 0.48 -13.98
N LEU A 207 -2.37 0.63 -14.43
CA LEU A 207 -3.53 0.80 -13.54
C LEU A 207 -3.74 -0.42 -12.63
N GLN A 208 -3.74 -1.63 -13.21
CA GLN A 208 -3.81 -2.89 -12.46
C GLN A 208 -2.65 -3.02 -11.46
N ILE A 209 -1.44 -2.64 -11.86
CA ILE A 209 -0.23 -2.69 -11.02
C ILE A 209 -0.28 -1.64 -9.89
N ALA A 210 -0.78 -0.43 -10.16
CA ALA A 210 -0.98 0.60 -9.15
C ALA A 210 -2.02 0.17 -8.09
N GLY A 211 -3.10 -0.49 -8.53
CA GLY A 211 -4.10 -1.09 -7.62
C GLY A 211 -3.49 -2.18 -6.74
N LEU A 212 -2.74 -3.12 -7.31
CA LEU A 212 -2.05 -4.18 -6.56
C LEU A 212 -1.02 -3.62 -5.56
N ARG A 213 -0.35 -2.50 -5.87
CA ARG A 213 0.56 -1.80 -4.93
C ARG A 213 -0.22 -1.23 -3.73
N PHE A 214 -1.31 -0.50 -3.97
CA PHE A 214 -2.19 -0.03 -2.91
C PHE A 214 -2.70 -1.17 -2.03
N LEU A 215 -3.23 -2.25 -2.64
CA LEU A 215 -3.71 -3.44 -1.94
C LEU A 215 -2.59 -4.16 -1.15
N THR A 216 -1.33 -4.12 -1.62
CA THR A 216 -0.18 -4.63 -0.87
C THR A 216 -0.01 -3.85 0.44
N ASN A 217 -0.03 -2.52 0.41
CA ASN A 217 0.08 -1.71 1.63
C ASN A 217 -1.11 -1.90 2.57
N MET A 218 -2.34 -1.95 2.02
CA MET A 218 -3.56 -2.19 2.80
C MET A 218 -3.66 -3.60 3.37
N SER A 219 -2.88 -4.57 2.88
CA SER A 219 -2.83 -5.94 3.42
C SER A 219 -1.68 -6.20 4.40
N VAL A 220 -0.81 -5.21 4.70
CA VAL A 220 0.27 -5.37 5.71
C VAL A 220 -0.27 -5.70 7.11
N THR A 221 -1.51 -5.30 7.41
CA THR A 221 -2.23 -5.66 8.65
C THR A 221 -3.48 -6.48 8.35
N ASN A 222 -3.86 -7.34 9.28
CA ASN A 222 -5.00 -8.25 9.12
C ASN A 222 -6.36 -7.53 9.11
N ASN A 223 -6.41 -6.26 9.50
CA ASN A 223 -7.63 -5.47 9.77
C ASN A 223 -8.63 -5.44 8.59
N TYR A 224 -8.13 -5.51 7.35
CA TYR A 224 -8.95 -5.33 6.15
C TYR A 224 -8.92 -6.53 5.19
N HIS A 225 -8.29 -7.64 5.57
CA HIS A 225 -8.12 -8.81 4.68
C HIS A 225 -9.45 -9.39 4.20
N CYS A 226 -10.48 -9.38 5.05
CA CYS A 226 -11.82 -9.86 4.72
C CYS A 226 -12.48 -9.09 3.56
N MET A 227 -12.09 -7.83 3.33
CA MET A 227 -12.58 -7.01 2.22
C MET A 227 -12.03 -7.47 0.86
N MET A 228 -10.91 -8.22 0.87
CA MET A 228 -10.24 -8.74 -0.34
C MET A 228 -10.63 -10.19 -0.66
N THR A 229 -11.39 -10.89 0.22
CA THR A 229 -11.74 -12.31 0.07
C THR A 229 -12.38 -12.63 -1.28
N ARG A 230 -13.31 -11.77 -1.75
CA ARG A 230 -14.02 -11.96 -3.03
C ARG A 230 -13.11 -11.83 -4.26
N SER A 231 -11.93 -11.23 -4.11
CA SER A 231 -10.97 -11.00 -5.20
C SER A 231 -9.85 -12.06 -5.25
N ILE A 232 -9.83 -13.05 -4.34
CA ILE A 232 -8.87 -14.15 -4.39
C ILE A 232 -8.86 -14.86 -5.76
N PRO A 233 -10.01 -15.18 -6.40
CA PRO A 233 -10.01 -15.76 -7.75
C PRO A 233 -9.38 -14.86 -8.82
N CYS A 234 -9.65 -13.55 -8.77
CA CYS A 234 -9.00 -12.56 -9.64
C CYS A 234 -7.48 -12.57 -9.44
N PHE A 235 -7.02 -12.49 -8.19
CA PHE A 235 -5.59 -12.55 -7.88
C PHE A 235 -4.93 -13.84 -8.43
N LEU A 236 -5.58 -15.00 -8.28
CA LEU A 236 -5.06 -16.25 -8.83
C LEU A 236 -5.07 -16.27 -10.37
N HIS A 237 -6.07 -15.68 -11.02
CA HIS A 237 -6.07 -15.49 -12.48
C HIS A 237 -4.90 -14.60 -12.93
N LEU A 238 -4.66 -13.48 -12.25
CA LEU A 238 -3.53 -12.59 -12.54
C LEU A 238 -2.17 -13.25 -12.24
N LEU A 239 -2.10 -14.15 -11.27
CA LEU A 239 -0.89 -14.95 -11.01
C LEU A 239 -0.62 -15.96 -12.14
N TRP A 240 -1.67 -16.52 -12.75
CA TRP A 240 -1.53 -17.47 -13.87
C TRP A 240 -1.21 -16.79 -15.20
N LYS A 241 -1.93 -15.69 -15.54
CA LYS A 241 -1.87 -15.05 -16.86
C LYS A 241 -0.96 -13.82 -16.93
N GLY A 242 -0.63 -13.22 -15.78
CA GLY A 242 0.21 -12.03 -15.71
C GLY A 242 1.67 -12.31 -16.09
N LYS A 243 2.36 -11.26 -16.54
CA LYS A 243 3.82 -11.21 -16.65
C LYS A 243 4.44 -11.12 -15.26
N GLU A 244 5.74 -11.40 -15.16
CA GLU A 244 6.50 -11.46 -13.90
C GLU A 244 6.26 -10.24 -12.98
N ARG A 245 6.29 -9.02 -13.53
CA ARG A 245 5.98 -7.76 -12.80
C ARG A 245 4.62 -7.79 -12.10
N THR A 246 3.60 -8.31 -12.78
CA THR A 246 2.23 -8.47 -12.25
C THR A 246 2.18 -9.60 -11.22
N GLN A 247 2.76 -10.77 -11.55
CA GLN A 247 2.80 -11.94 -10.66
C GLN A 247 3.47 -11.62 -9.32
N VAL A 248 4.59 -10.89 -9.34
CA VAL A 248 5.29 -10.40 -8.13
C VAL A 248 4.40 -9.48 -7.28
N HIS A 249 3.62 -8.59 -7.90
CA HIS A 249 2.70 -7.70 -7.18
C HIS A 249 1.48 -8.44 -6.62
N VAL A 250 0.92 -9.40 -7.35
CA VAL A 250 -0.12 -10.31 -6.88
C VAL A 250 0.35 -11.15 -5.69
N LEU A 251 1.53 -11.75 -5.80
CA LEU A 251 2.10 -12.59 -4.74
C LEU A 251 2.40 -11.80 -3.46
N LYS A 252 2.71 -10.49 -3.54
CA LYS A 252 2.83 -9.63 -2.36
C LYS A 252 1.52 -9.51 -1.60
N VAL A 253 0.38 -9.38 -2.29
CA VAL A 253 -0.96 -9.40 -1.67
C VAL A 253 -1.26 -10.79 -1.11
N LEU A 254 -1.09 -11.86 -1.91
CA LEU A 254 -1.41 -13.23 -1.48
C LEU A 254 -0.56 -13.68 -0.27
N VAL A 255 0.74 -13.36 -0.23
CA VAL A 255 1.60 -13.64 0.94
C VAL A 255 1.08 -12.92 2.19
N ASN A 256 0.72 -11.63 2.09
CA ASN A 256 0.14 -10.89 3.21
C ASN A 256 -1.17 -11.53 3.71
N LEU A 257 -2.07 -11.93 2.80
CA LEU A 257 -3.32 -12.61 3.17
C LEU A 257 -3.05 -13.99 3.81
N SER A 258 -2.12 -14.78 3.27
CA SER A 258 -1.78 -16.12 3.80
C SER A 258 -1.18 -16.10 5.21
N ALA A 259 -0.58 -14.99 5.64
CA ALA A 259 -0.04 -14.81 6.98
C ALA A 259 -1.13 -14.55 8.04
N ASN A 260 -2.41 -14.52 7.65
CA ASN A 260 -3.56 -14.35 8.53
C ASN A 260 -4.39 -15.65 8.57
N PRO A 261 -4.41 -16.40 9.69
CA PRO A 261 -5.16 -17.66 9.79
C PRO A 261 -6.64 -17.54 9.41
N SER A 262 -7.29 -16.39 9.65
CA SER A 262 -8.69 -16.14 9.27
C SER A 262 -8.94 -16.16 7.75
N MET A 263 -7.88 -16.01 6.92
CA MET A 263 -7.97 -16.09 5.46
C MET A 263 -7.72 -17.50 4.93
N THR A 264 -7.09 -18.37 5.72
CA THR A 264 -6.61 -19.70 5.30
C THR A 264 -7.70 -20.54 4.65
N LYS A 265 -8.89 -20.65 5.25
CA LYS A 265 -10.01 -21.40 4.66
C LYS A 265 -10.41 -20.87 3.28
N ASN A 266 -10.42 -19.54 3.07
CA ASN A 266 -10.80 -18.95 1.78
C ASN A 266 -9.72 -19.17 0.72
N LEU A 267 -8.44 -19.05 1.10
CA LEU A 267 -7.30 -19.31 0.21
C LEU A 267 -7.23 -20.79 -0.19
N LEU A 268 -7.32 -21.71 0.77
CA LEU A 268 -7.25 -23.15 0.53
C LEU A 268 -8.37 -23.67 -0.39
N ASN A 269 -9.58 -23.10 -0.31
CA ASN A 269 -10.71 -23.46 -1.16
C ASN A 269 -10.68 -22.83 -2.57
N ALA A 270 -9.84 -21.83 -2.81
CA ALA A 270 -9.77 -21.15 -4.10
C ALA A 270 -9.16 -22.06 -5.18
N GLN A 271 -9.67 -21.98 -6.41
CA GLN A 271 -9.19 -22.81 -7.52
C GLN A 271 -7.86 -22.27 -8.07
N ALA A 272 -6.86 -23.15 -8.18
CA ALA A 272 -5.55 -22.82 -8.73
C ALA A 272 -4.85 -24.06 -9.35
N PRO A 273 -5.43 -24.70 -10.39
CA PRO A 273 -4.84 -25.90 -10.99
C PRO A 273 -3.44 -25.65 -11.59
N PHE A 274 -3.13 -24.40 -11.93
CA PHE A 274 -1.82 -23.97 -12.42
C PHE A 274 -0.74 -23.90 -11.33
N LEU A 275 -1.06 -23.93 -10.04
CA LEU A 275 -0.19 -23.43 -8.96
C LEU A 275 1.16 -24.15 -8.89
N LEU A 276 1.18 -25.47 -9.11
CA LEU A 276 2.41 -26.27 -9.13
C LEU A 276 3.36 -25.92 -10.29
N SER A 277 2.90 -25.26 -11.36
CA SER A 277 3.79 -24.82 -12.43
C SER A 277 4.82 -23.78 -11.95
N LEU A 278 4.48 -23.00 -10.92
CA LEU A 278 5.36 -22.00 -10.29
C LEU A 278 6.41 -22.59 -9.35
N PHE A 279 6.30 -23.89 -9.01
CA PHE A 279 7.29 -24.62 -8.22
C PHE A 279 8.29 -25.28 -9.16
N ASP A 280 9.06 -24.46 -9.86
CA ASP A 280 10.01 -24.91 -10.88
C ASP A 280 11.29 -24.09 -10.85
N SER A 281 12.43 -24.74 -11.09
CA SER A 281 13.75 -24.08 -11.14
C SER A 281 13.90 -23.05 -12.26
N GLY A 282 13.05 -23.09 -13.29
CA GLY A 282 12.98 -22.05 -14.32
C GLY A 282 12.13 -20.82 -13.96
N THR A 283 11.45 -20.83 -12.80
CA THR A 283 10.62 -19.70 -12.35
C THR A 283 11.50 -18.56 -11.82
N ASP A 284 11.13 -17.30 -12.09
CA ASP A 284 11.83 -16.14 -11.52
C ASP A 284 11.99 -16.27 -9.99
N LYS A 285 13.14 -15.82 -9.48
CA LYS A 285 13.52 -15.96 -8.08
C LYS A 285 12.57 -15.23 -7.12
N ASP A 286 12.10 -14.02 -7.43
CA ASP A 286 11.17 -13.29 -6.52
C ASP A 286 9.77 -13.93 -6.54
N ILE A 287 9.34 -14.47 -7.69
CA ILE A 287 8.11 -15.28 -7.80
C ILE A 287 8.23 -16.56 -6.98
N LEU A 288 9.29 -17.34 -7.19
CA LEU A 288 9.51 -18.64 -6.57
C LEU A 288 9.63 -18.53 -5.03
N LEU A 289 10.42 -17.57 -4.53
CA LEU A 289 10.50 -17.30 -3.08
C LEU A 289 9.14 -16.90 -2.49
N ARG A 290 8.34 -16.09 -3.21
CA ARG A 290 7.02 -15.68 -2.70
C ARG A 290 5.99 -16.79 -2.71
N ILE A 291 5.97 -17.67 -3.71
CA ILE A 291 5.03 -18.79 -3.72
C ILE A 291 5.39 -19.86 -2.69
N LEU A 292 6.68 -20.10 -2.43
CA LEU A 292 7.16 -20.93 -1.32
C LEU A 292 6.74 -20.34 0.04
N LEU A 293 6.91 -19.04 0.26
CA LEU A 293 6.46 -18.36 1.48
C LEU A 293 4.93 -18.41 1.65
N PHE A 294 4.17 -18.21 0.57
CA PHE A 294 2.71 -18.33 0.56
C PHE A 294 2.25 -19.73 1.01
N ALA A 295 2.80 -20.79 0.41
CA ALA A 295 2.51 -22.16 0.81
C ALA A 295 2.95 -22.46 2.26
N THR A 296 4.08 -21.91 2.69
CA THR A 296 4.59 -22.07 4.07
C THR A 296 3.66 -21.43 5.10
N ASN A 297 3.15 -20.23 4.83
CA ASN A 297 2.20 -19.54 5.71
C ASN A 297 0.87 -20.29 5.83
N LEU A 298 0.35 -20.82 4.71
CA LEU A 298 -0.83 -21.69 4.73
C LEU A 298 -0.58 -22.95 5.55
N THR A 299 0.54 -23.65 5.32
CA THR A 299 0.89 -24.89 6.05
C THR A 299 0.93 -24.65 7.57
N LYS A 300 1.57 -23.57 8.02
CA LYS A 300 1.61 -23.18 9.44
C LYS A 300 0.20 -22.92 10.00
N SER A 301 -0.62 -22.18 9.26
CA SER A 301 -2.00 -21.89 9.67
C SER A 301 -2.87 -23.15 9.78
N MET A 302 -2.68 -24.13 8.88
CA MET A 302 -3.40 -25.42 8.96
C MET A 302 -2.99 -26.25 10.19
N LYS A 303 -1.71 -26.16 10.62
CA LYS A 303 -1.23 -26.82 11.84
C LYS A 303 -1.77 -26.17 13.12
N GLU A 304 -2.02 -24.86 13.09
CA GLU A 304 -2.60 -24.12 14.22
C GLU A 304 -4.12 -24.34 14.34
N ASP A 305 -4.86 -24.44 13.21
CA ASP A 305 -6.31 -24.65 13.20
C ASP A 305 -6.71 -26.13 12.97
N LYS A 306 -6.97 -26.81 14.10
CA LYS A 306 -7.47 -28.20 14.17
C LYS A 306 -8.79 -28.44 13.41
N ASN A 307 -9.57 -27.41 13.07
CA ASN A 307 -10.82 -27.57 12.33
C ASN A 307 -10.61 -27.63 10.80
N THR A 308 -9.42 -27.31 10.30
CA THR A 308 -9.13 -27.31 8.85
C THR A 308 -9.34 -28.70 8.25
N THR A 309 -9.01 -29.76 8.99
CA THR A 309 -9.10 -31.17 8.59
C THR A 309 -10.53 -31.66 8.31
N ILE A 310 -11.55 -30.90 8.69
CA ILE A 310 -12.98 -31.24 8.51
C ILE A 310 -13.56 -30.62 7.21
N CYS A 311 -12.83 -29.71 6.55
CA CYS A 311 -13.31 -29.09 5.33
C CYS A 311 -13.17 -30.01 4.11
N GLN A 312 -14.27 -30.21 3.37
CA GLN A 312 -14.21 -30.70 2.00
C GLN A 312 -13.68 -29.58 1.09
N PHE A 313 -12.64 -29.88 0.31
CA PHE A 313 -12.01 -28.95 -0.63
C PHE A 313 -12.24 -29.43 -2.08
N ASN A 314 -12.38 -28.50 -3.02
CA ASN A 314 -12.57 -28.82 -4.44
C ASN A 314 -11.30 -29.48 -5.04
N GLU A 315 -11.44 -30.29 -6.08
CA GLU A 315 -10.30 -31.02 -6.70
C GLU A 315 -9.21 -30.08 -7.25
N ASP A 316 -9.59 -28.96 -7.90
CA ASP A 316 -8.66 -27.95 -8.41
C ASP A 316 -8.24 -26.87 -7.37
N SER A 317 -8.56 -27.08 -6.08
CA SER A 317 -8.29 -26.09 -5.04
C SER A 317 -6.81 -26.00 -4.64
N ILE A 318 -6.37 -24.88 -4.07
CA ILE A 318 -5.03 -24.72 -3.51
C ILE A 318 -4.71 -25.85 -2.52
N PHE A 319 -5.68 -26.28 -1.71
CA PHE A 319 -5.50 -27.41 -0.80
C PHE A 319 -5.15 -28.70 -1.56
N SER A 320 -6.01 -29.09 -2.50
CA SER A 320 -5.89 -30.36 -3.23
C SER A 320 -4.62 -30.43 -4.07
N ILE A 321 -4.25 -29.31 -4.71
CA ILE A 321 -3.06 -29.20 -5.57
C ILE A 321 -1.75 -29.33 -4.76
N LEU A 322 -1.66 -28.72 -3.58
CA LEU A 322 -0.44 -28.72 -2.76
C LEU A 322 -0.35 -29.86 -1.73
N TRP A 323 -1.47 -30.29 -1.14
CA TRP A 323 -1.49 -31.28 -0.05
C TRP A 323 -2.43 -32.47 -0.28
N GLY A 324 -3.30 -32.47 -1.30
CA GLY A 324 -4.39 -33.45 -1.46
C GLY A 324 -3.94 -34.91 -1.63
N ASN A 325 -3.08 -35.18 -2.61
CA ASN A 325 -2.45 -36.50 -2.85
C ASN A 325 -1.22 -36.37 -3.78
N SER A 326 -0.40 -35.34 -3.53
CA SER A 326 0.46 -34.74 -4.55
C SER A 326 1.90 -35.27 -4.53
N THR A 327 2.11 -36.48 -5.07
CA THR A 327 3.46 -36.99 -5.39
C THR A 327 4.24 -36.01 -6.28
N LEU A 328 3.53 -35.29 -7.17
CA LEU A 328 4.08 -34.23 -8.01
C LEU A 328 4.56 -33.01 -7.21
N CYS A 329 3.82 -32.57 -6.17
CA CYS A 329 4.29 -31.50 -5.28
C CYS A 329 5.58 -31.93 -4.56
N ALA A 330 5.60 -33.14 -3.99
CA ALA A 330 6.78 -33.70 -3.33
C ALA A 330 7.99 -33.79 -4.29
N GLN A 331 7.79 -34.22 -5.55
CA GLN A 331 8.85 -34.26 -6.58
C GLN A 331 9.37 -32.86 -6.94
N LYS A 332 8.47 -31.87 -7.10
CA LYS A 332 8.86 -30.48 -7.38
C LYS A 332 9.63 -29.86 -6.21
N LEU A 333 9.18 -30.06 -4.98
CA LEU A 333 9.91 -29.61 -3.79
C LEU A 333 11.26 -30.34 -3.65
N ALA A 334 11.34 -31.64 -3.90
CA ALA A 334 12.61 -32.39 -3.88
C ALA A 334 13.60 -31.87 -4.93
N THR A 335 13.13 -31.54 -6.14
CA THR A 335 13.97 -30.88 -7.17
C THR A 335 14.48 -29.52 -6.70
N LEU A 336 13.61 -28.71 -6.07
CA LEU A 336 13.96 -27.39 -5.57
C LEU A 336 14.88 -27.42 -4.33
N LEU A 337 14.97 -28.52 -3.58
CA LEU A 337 16.02 -28.70 -2.55
C LEU A 337 17.44 -28.70 -3.15
N HIS A 338 17.60 -28.99 -4.43
CA HIS A 338 18.87 -28.94 -5.15
C HIS A 338 19.05 -27.65 -5.99
N HIS A 339 18.15 -26.67 -5.84
CA HIS A 339 18.22 -25.40 -6.56
C HIS A 339 19.54 -24.65 -6.26
N HIS A 340 20.10 -23.94 -7.25
CA HIS A 340 21.41 -23.27 -7.11
C HIS A 340 21.41 -22.16 -6.03
N ASP A 341 20.30 -21.43 -5.89
CA ASP A 341 20.13 -20.37 -4.90
C ASP A 341 19.91 -20.92 -3.47
N THR A 342 20.67 -20.39 -2.51
CA THR A 342 20.67 -20.81 -1.10
C THR A 342 19.37 -20.49 -0.35
N GLU A 343 18.71 -19.37 -0.64
CA GLU A 343 17.50 -18.96 0.07
C GLU A 343 16.28 -19.75 -0.43
N ILE A 344 16.24 -20.08 -1.73
CA ILE A 344 15.23 -21.02 -2.27
C ILE A 344 15.33 -22.38 -1.57
N ARG A 345 16.53 -23.00 -1.51
CA ARG A 345 16.72 -24.28 -0.80
C ARG A 345 16.25 -24.23 0.66
N LYS A 346 16.54 -23.12 1.35
CA LYS A 346 16.13 -22.91 2.75
C LYS A 346 14.62 -22.83 2.92
N GLN A 347 13.91 -22.10 2.06
CA GLN A 347 12.45 -21.99 2.13
C GLN A 347 11.73 -23.30 1.72
N VAL A 348 12.30 -24.04 0.77
CA VAL A 348 11.80 -25.38 0.41
C VAL A 348 11.97 -26.36 1.58
N ALA A 349 13.14 -26.37 2.24
CA ALA A 349 13.36 -27.19 3.42
C ALA A 349 12.43 -26.82 4.58
N GLU A 350 12.20 -25.52 4.81
CA GLU A 350 11.21 -25.05 5.78
C GLU A 350 9.79 -25.55 5.43
N LEU A 351 9.35 -25.41 4.18
CA LEU A 351 8.04 -25.88 3.74
C LEU A 351 7.85 -27.39 3.94
N ILE A 352 8.84 -28.21 3.57
CA ILE A 352 8.81 -29.67 3.78
C ILE A 352 8.75 -30.00 5.28
N MET A 353 9.53 -29.32 6.12
CA MET A 353 9.45 -29.47 7.58
C MET A 353 8.10 -29.02 8.16
N GLN A 354 7.40 -28.10 7.50
CA GLN A 354 6.03 -27.74 7.88
C GLN A 354 4.99 -28.74 7.36
N GLN A 355 5.27 -29.54 6.33
CA GLN A 355 4.34 -30.55 5.80
C GLN A 355 4.38 -31.89 6.56
N GLY A 356 5.54 -32.28 7.12
CA GLY A 356 5.68 -33.44 8.01
C GLY A 356 5.20 -33.20 9.45
#